data_AF-A0A7C1UMB6-F1
#
_entry.id   AF-A0A7C1UMB6-F1
#
_cell.length_a   1.000
_cell.length_b   1.000
_cell.length_c   1.000
_cell.angle_alpha   90.00
_cell.angle_beta   90.00
_cell.angle_gamma   90.00
#
_symmetry.space_group_name_H-M   'P 1'
#
loop_
_entity.id
_entity.type
_entity.pdbx_description
1 polymer ?
#
loop_
_entity_poly.entity_id
_entity_poly.type
_entity_poly.pdbx_seq_one_letter_code
_entity_poly.pdbx_strand_id
1 'polypeptide(L)'
;FGTQDSTGLGIRLEKLTWGSWTPHKYKLAVSGCPRNCAEATIKDFGVVCVDSGYELHIAGNGGIKVRATDLLCIVSTEEEVMEYCAAFMQIYREEAHYLERTAPWIERIGLTYVKERLIEDPDGRKAAAERFIFSQKFAQNDPWEERAKGAEIHEFTPIKKIS
;
A
#
# COMPACT_ATOMS: atom_id res chain seq x y z
N PHE A 1 16.47 3.34 -18.20
CA PHE A 1 15.30 2.48 -17.92
C PHE A 1 15.04 2.53 -16.44
N GLY A 2 13.79 2.81 -16.03
CA GLY A 2 13.45 3.33 -14.70
C GLY A 2 13.19 4.84 -14.82
N THR A 3 11.91 5.22 -14.88
CA THR A 3 11.47 6.60 -15.02
C THR A 3 11.55 7.34 -13.68
N GLN A 4 11.30 6.63 -12.57
CA GLN A 4 11.40 7.14 -11.20
C GLN A 4 12.01 6.07 -10.28
N ASP A 5 12.40 6.46 -9.05
CA ASP A 5 12.87 5.52 -8.02
C ASP A 5 11.72 4.71 -7.39
N SER A 6 11.37 3.59 -8.01
CA SER A 6 10.36 2.69 -7.47
C SER A 6 10.77 1.97 -6.19
N THR A 7 12.08 1.82 -5.93
CA THR A 7 12.56 1.08 -4.75
C THR A 7 12.40 1.94 -3.50
N GLY A 8 12.87 3.19 -3.53
CA GLY A 8 12.62 4.16 -2.48
C GLY A 8 11.12 4.46 -2.31
N LEU A 9 10.41 4.52 -3.45
CA LEU A 9 8.95 4.35 -3.61
C LEU A 9 8.34 3.30 -2.65
N GLY A 10 8.63 2.05 -2.96
CA GLY A 10 8.08 0.88 -2.30
C GLY A 10 8.41 0.83 -0.81
N ILE A 11 9.64 1.16 -0.43
CA ILE A 11 10.07 1.18 0.98
C ILE A 11 9.24 2.18 1.80
N ARG A 12 8.93 3.35 1.25
CA ARG A 12 8.09 4.33 1.95
C ARG A 12 6.66 3.85 2.11
N LEU A 13 6.05 3.32 1.05
CA LEU A 13 4.69 2.76 1.12
C LEU A 13 4.60 1.59 2.09
N GLU A 14 5.61 0.72 2.12
CA GLU A 14 5.72 -0.35 3.11
C GLU A 14 5.75 0.24 4.53
N LYS A 15 6.67 1.16 4.82
CA LYS A 15 6.77 1.83 6.13
C LYS A 15 5.50 2.57 6.54
N LEU A 16 4.73 3.08 5.59
CA LEU A 16 3.44 3.70 5.86
C LEU A 16 2.37 2.68 6.28
N THR A 17 2.35 1.49 5.67
CA THR A 17 1.19 0.59 5.68
C THR A 17 1.42 -0.77 6.35
N TRP A 18 2.66 -1.11 6.69
CA TRP A 18 2.99 -2.36 7.38
C TRP A 18 2.28 -2.44 8.73
N GLY A 19 2.03 -3.65 9.23
CA GLY A 19 1.34 -3.87 10.52
C GLY A 19 -0.11 -3.38 10.60
N SER A 20 -0.63 -2.70 9.57
CA SER A 20 -2.00 -2.18 9.58
C SER A 20 -3.03 -3.32 9.52
N TRP A 21 -4.06 -3.23 10.36
CA TRP A 21 -5.24 -4.08 10.21
C TRP A 21 -6.06 -3.68 8.97
N THR A 22 -6.46 -4.67 8.18
CA THR A 22 -7.35 -4.51 7.03
C THR A 22 -8.43 -5.61 7.03
N PRO A 23 -9.62 -5.36 6.44
CA PRO A 23 -10.71 -6.33 6.37
C PRO A 23 -10.32 -7.69 5.76
N HIS A 24 -9.37 -7.67 4.82
CA HIS A 24 -8.71 -8.84 4.26
C HIS A 24 -7.30 -8.45 3.75
N LYS A 25 -6.41 -9.45 3.57
CA LYS A 25 -5.06 -9.32 2.98
C LYS A 25 -4.99 -8.24 1.88
N TYR A 26 -4.05 -7.32 2.03
CA TYR A 26 -3.85 -6.18 1.14
C TYR A 26 -2.48 -6.28 0.45
N LYS A 27 -2.36 -5.83 -0.82
CA LYS A 27 -1.11 -5.83 -1.58
C LYS A 27 -0.85 -4.47 -2.19
N LEU A 28 0.42 -4.08 -2.13
CA LEU A 28 0.96 -2.87 -2.74
C LEU A 28 2.05 -3.25 -3.73
N ALA A 29 2.24 -2.46 -4.77
CA ALA A 29 3.44 -2.54 -5.62
C ALA A 29 3.73 -1.20 -6.29
N VAL A 30 5.01 -0.97 -6.57
CA VAL A 30 5.51 0.20 -7.29
C VAL A 30 6.34 -0.30 -8.46
N SER A 31 5.94 0.06 -9.67
CA SER A 31 6.69 -0.23 -10.90
C SER A 31 7.37 1.04 -11.39
N GLY A 32 8.70 1.03 -11.49
CA GLY A 32 9.50 2.20 -11.85
C GLY A 32 9.36 2.68 -13.30
N CYS A 33 8.60 1.98 -14.14
CA CYS A 33 8.28 2.40 -15.51
C CYS A 33 7.00 1.70 -16.00
N PRO A 34 6.42 2.09 -17.16
CA PRO A 34 5.18 1.52 -17.70
C PRO A 34 5.23 0.02 -18.02
N ARG A 35 6.42 -0.59 -18.02
CA ARG A 35 6.57 -2.04 -18.23
C ARG A 35 6.00 -2.89 -17.09
N ASN A 36 5.70 -2.27 -15.94
CA ASN A 36 4.92 -2.89 -14.88
C ASN A 36 5.53 -4.19 -14.31
N CYS A 37 6.86 -4.25 -14.18
CA CYS A 37 7.57 -5.46 -13.73
C CYS A 37 7.26 -5.89 -12.28
N ALA A 38 6.62 -5.03 -11.48
CA ALA A 38 6.15 -5.38 -10.12
C ALA A 38 4.67 -5.81 -10.12
N GLU A 39 4.07 -5.95 -11.30
CA GLU A 39 2.65 -6.25 -11.54
C GLU A 39 1.73 -5.38 -10.68
N ALA A 40 1.95 -4.06 -10.70
CA ALA A 40 1.20 -3.07 -9.94
C ALA A 40 -0.29 -3.06 -10.33
N THR A 41 -0.60 -3.33 -11.59
CA THR A 41 -1.97 -3.35 -12.15
C THR A 41 -2.82 -4.56 -11.75
N ILE A 42 -2.36 -5.40 -10.81
CA ILE A 42 -3.15 -6.48 -10.20
C ILE A 42 -3.08 -6.47 -8.66
N LYS A 43 -2.53 -5.42 -8.06
CA LYS A 43 -2.48 -5.24 -6.60
C LYS A 43 -3.69 -4.44 -6.10
N ASP A 44 -3.94 -4.50 -4.80
CA ASP A 44 -5.02 -3.75 -4.17
C ASP A 44 -4.79 -2.22 -4.34
N PHE A 45 -3.54 -1.77 -4.26
CA PHE A 45 -3.09 -0.43 -4.68
C PHE A 45 -1.74 -0.53 -5.40
N GLY A 46 -1.69 -0.03 -6.63
CA GLY A 46 -0.54 -0.10 -7.51
C GLY A 46 -0.08 1.30 -7.94
N VAL A 47 1.22 1.47 -8.04
CA VAL A 47 1.84 2.69 -8.59
C VAL A 47 2.64 2.32 -9.82
N VAL A 48 2.36 2.98 -10.94
CA VAL A 48 3.15 2.85 -12.17
C VAL A 48 3.78 4.20 -12.47
N CYS A 49 5.10 4.27 -12.41
CA CYS A 49 5.84 5.49 -12.70
C CYS A 49 5.85 5.73 -14.22
N VAL A 50 5.54 6.96 -14.60
CA VAL A 50 5.47 7.45 -15.98
C VAL A 50 6.22 8.78 -16.09
N ASP A 51 6.52 9.23 -17.31
CA ASP A 51 7.32 10.45 -17.48
C ASP A 51 6.60 11.70 -16.92
N SER A 52 5.27 11.65 -16.84
CA SER A 52 4.41 12.70 -16.27
C SER A 52 4.14 12.56 -14.77
N GLY A 53 4.76 11.60 -14.07
CA GLY A 53 4.55 11.38 -12.62
C GLY A 53 4.22 9.93 -12.26
N TYR A 54 3.14 9.73 -11.51
CA TYR A 54 2.77 8.44 -10.94
C TYR A 54 1.31 8.12 -11.23
N GLU A 55 1.05 7.08 -12.02
CA GLU A 55 -0.30 6.54 -12.19
C GLU A 55 -0.68 5.72 -10.96
N LEU A 56 -1.82 6.07 -10.35
CA LEU A 56 -2.38 5.36 -9.22
C LEU A 56 -3.48 4.40 -9.70
N HIS A 57 -3.30 3.13 -9.36
CA HIS A 57 -4.15 2.02 -9.78
C HIS A 57 -4.74 1.34 -8.55
N ILE A 58 -6.03 0.99 -8.58
CA ILE A 58 -6.72 0.45 -7.39
C ILE A 58 -7.54 -0.81 -7.68
N ALA A 59 -7.78 -1.59 -6.63
CA ALA A 59 -8.69 -2.73 -6.59
C ALA A 59 -8.35 -3.87 -7.58
N GLY A 60 -7.06 -4.11 -7.83
CA GLY A 60 -6.61 -5.29 -8.56
C GLY A 60 -6.71 -6.56 -7.72
N ASN A 61 -6.74 -7.70 -8.39
CA ASN A 61 -6.68 -9.01 -7.73
C ASN A 61 -5.95 -10.02 -8.61
N GLY A 62 -4.75 -10.44 -8.22
CA GLY A 62 -4.04 -11.57 -8.83
C GLY A 62 -4.44 -12.96 -8.32
N GLY A 63 -5.62 -13.10 -7.71
CA GLY A 63 -6.10 -14.36 -7.13
C GLY A 63 -6.89 -15.24 -8.12
N ILE A 64 -7.76 -16.12 -7.59
CA ILE A 64 -8.58 -17.06 -8.37
C ILE A 64 -9.36 -16.36 -9.49
N LYS A 65 -10.06 -15.25 -9.18
CA LYS A 65 -10.65 -14.35 -10.17
C LYS A 65 -9.68 -13.20 -10.42
N VAL A 66 -8.92 -13.28 -11.51
CA VAL A 66 -8.03 -12.18 -11.90
C VAL A 66 -8.86 -10.94 -12.20
N ARG A 67 -8.50 -9.81 -11.59
CA ARG A 67 -9.09 -8.50 -11.85
C ARG A 67 -7.97 -7.49 -12.08
N ALA A 68 -7.97 -6.85 -13.24
CA ALA A 68 -7.11 -5.70 -13.48
C ALA A 68 -7.54 -4.52 -12.60
N THR A 69 -6.61 -3.66 -12.23
CA THR A 69 -6.91 -2.42 -11.52
C THR A 69 -7.72 -1.45 -12.36
N ASP A 70 -8.40 -0.53 -11.68
CA ASP A 70 -8.91 0.69 -12.29
C ASP A 70 -7.89 1.82 -12.12
N LEU A 71 -7.71 2.65 -13.15
CA LEU A 71 -6.94 3.89 -13.02
C LEU A 71 -7.73 4.88 -12.15
N LEU A 72 -7.15 5.24 -11.01
CA LEU A 72 -7.68 6.25 -10.11
C LEU A 72 -7.38 7.64 -10.69
N CYS A 73 -6.12 8.04 -10.71
CA CYS A 73 -5.63 9.32 -11.22
C CYS A 73 -4.11 9.26 -11.48
N ILE A 74 -3.55 10.38 -11.97
CA ILE A 74 -2.11 10.59 -12.10
C ILE A 74 -1.72 11.73 -11.16
N VAL A 75 -0.68 11.54 -10.37
CA VAL A 75 -0.15 12.54 -9.43
C VAL A 75 1.29 12.89 -9.77
N SER A 76 1.74 14.06 -9.34
CA SER A 76 3.06 14.59 -9.71
C SER A 76 4.13 14.24 -8.69
N THR A 77 3.77 14.08 -7.41
CA THR A 77 4.74 13.86 -6.33
C THR A 77 4.49 12.59 -5.55
N GLU A 78 5.53 12.11 -4.88
CA GLU A 78 5.47 10.91 -4.05
C GLU A 78 4.66 11.16 -2.77
N GLU A 79 4.65 12.39 -2.26
CA GLU A 79 3.79 12.79 -1.13
C GLU A 79 2.31 12.62 -1.48
N GLU A 80 1.90 12.98 -2.70
CA GLU A 80 0.55 12.73 -3.19
C GLU A 80 0.28 11.21 -3.24
N VAL A 81 1.19 10.41 -3.78
CA VAL A 81 1.07 8.94 -3.79
C VAL A 81 0.79 8.40 -2.38
N MET A 82 1.53 8.90 -1.38
CA MET A 82 1.40 8.48 0.01
C MET A 82 0.05 8.92 0.62
N GLU A 83 -0.40 10.14 0.35
CA GLU A 83 -1.72 10.65 0.78
C GLU A 83 -2.86 9.79 0.21
N TYR A 84 -2.85 9.54 -1.10
CA TYR A 84 -3.87 8.72 -1.75
C TYR A 84 -3.85 7.26 -1.26
N CYS A 85 -2.67 6.68 -1.04
CA CYS A 85 -2.56 5.33 -0.49
C CYS A 85 -3.17 5.24 0.92
N ALA A 86 -2.82 6.18 1.80
CA ALA A 86 -3.35 6.23 3.16
C ALA A 86 -4.88 6.43 3.17
N ALA A 87 -5.38 7.36 2.36
CA ALA A 87 -6.81 7.65 2.28
C ALA A 87 -7.60 6.45 1.72
N PHE A 88 -7.16 5.85 0.61
CA PHE A 88 -7.83 4.70 0.02
C PHE A 88 -7.87 3.51 0.99
N MET A 89 -6.74 3.24 1.65
CA MET A 89 -6.67 2.16 2.64
C MET A 89 -7.57 2.43 3.85
N GLN A 90 -7.70 3.69 4.30
CA GLN A 90 -8.60 4.04 5.39
C GLN A 90 -10.07 3.87 5.02
N ILE A 91 -10.48 4.35 3.85
CA ILE A 91 -11.86 4.22 3.38
C ILE A 91 -12.20 2.73 3.23
N TYR A 92 -11.29 1.93 2.66
CA TYR A 92 -11.46 0.46 2.61
C TYR A 92 -11.59 -0.17 4.00
N ARG A 93 -10.77 0.24 4.98
CA ARG A 93 -10.86 -0.27 6.37
C ARG A 93 -12.17 0.07 7.06
N GLU A 94 -12.76 1.22 6.75
CA GLU A 94 -13.99 1.72 7.36
C GLU A 94 -15.25 1.13 6.69
N GLU A 95 -15.21 0.84 5.38
CA GLU A 95 -16.41 0.56 4.58
C GLU A 95 -16.51 -0.88 4.02
N ALA A 96 -15.41 -1.62 3.93
CA ALA A 96 -15.45 -2.99 3.44
C ALA A 96 -15.89 -3.98 4.52
N HIS A 97 -16.59 -5.04 4.10
CA HIS A 97 -17.03 -6.09 5.00
C HIS A 97 -15.85 -6.98 5.44
N TYR A 98 -16.02 -7.67 6.56
CA TYR A 98 -15.04 -8.66 7.02
C TYR A 98 -14.78 -9.71 5.92
N LEU A 99 -13.50 -9.97 5.63
CA LEU A 99 -13.02 -10.86 4.56
C LEU A 99 -13.36 -10.41 3.13
N GLU A 100 -13.79 -9.18 2.93
CA GLU A 100 -13.97 -8.60 1.60
C GLU A 100 -12.63 -8.07 1.07
N ARG A 101 -12.25 -8.43 -0.17
CA ARG A 101 -11.08 -7.85 -0.86
C ARG A 101 -11.45 -6.51 -1.50
N THR A 102 -10.46 -5.66 -1.78
CA THR A 102 -10.70 -4.37 -2.47
C THR A 102 -11.41 -4.51 -3.82
N ALA A 103 -11.09 -5.56 -4.57
CA ALA A 103 -11.73 -5.88 -5.85
C ALA A 103 -13.26 -6.08 -5.76
N PRO A 104 -13.79 -7.08 -5.00
CA PRO A 104 -15.23 -7.19 -4.71
C PRO A 104 -15.83 -5.96 -4.04
N TRP A 105 -15.08 -5.29 -3.16
CA TRP A 105 -15.54 -4.07 -2.51
C TRP A 105 -15.88 -2.99 -3.54
N ILE A 106 -14.95 -2.65 -4.45
CA ILE A 106 -15.22 -1.68 -5.52
C ILE A 106 -16.31 -2.18 -6.48
N GLU A 107 -16.37 -3.48 -6.79
CA GLU A 107 -17.48 -4.04 -7.60
C GLU A 107 -18.85 -3.80 -6.92
N ARG A 108 -18.91 -3.77 -5.59
CA ARG A 108 -20.13 -3.52 -4.80
C ARG A 108 -20.48 -2.04 -4.66
N ILE A 109 -19.51 -1.19 -4.28
CA ILE A 109 -19.77 0.24 -4.01
C ILE A 109 -19.70 1.12 -5.26
N GLY A 110 -19.06 0.64 -6.32
CA GLY A 110 -18.84 1.35 -7.57
C GLY A 110 -17.57 2.22 -7.56
N LEU A 111 -16.86 2.20 -8.69
CA LEU A 111 -15.65 3.02 -8.89
C LEU A 111 -15.94 4.52 -8.79
N THR A 112 -17.11 4.96 -9.27
CA THR A 112 -17.53 6.37 -9.23
C THR A 112 -17.50 6.91 -7.80
N TYR A 113 -18.11 6.20 -6.85
CA TYR A 113 -18.12 6.62 -5.44
C TYR A 113 -16.70 6.75 -4.87
N VAL A 114 -15.81 5.80 -5.20
CA VAL A 114 -14.41 5.86 -4.74
C VAL A 114 -13.68 7.07 -5.34
N LYS A 115 -13.93 7.40 -6.60
CA LYS A 115 -13.37 8.60 -7.25
C LYS A 115 -13.92 9.89 -6.66
N GLU A 116 -15.21 9.97 -6.36
CA GLU A 116 -15.82 11.12 -5.67
C GLU A 116 -15.11 11.34 -4.32
N ARG A 117 -14.95 10.27 -3.52
CA ARG A 117 -14.34 10.33 -2.19
C ARG A 117 -12.84 10.64 -2.17
N LEU A 118 -12.10 10.25 -3.22
CA LEU A 118 -10.65 10.42 -3.27
C LEU A 118 -10.21 11.60 -4.13
N ILE A 119 -10.91 11.92 -5.21
CA ILE A 119 -10.49 12.94 -6.18
C ILE A 119 -11.30 14.22 -5.98
N GLU A 120 -12.62 14.09 -5.92
CA GLU A 120 -13.54 15.23 -5.90
C GLU A 120 -13.72 15.83 -4.49
N ASP A 121 -13.32 15.11 -3.45
CA ASP A 121 -13.30 15.56 -2.05
C ASP A 121 -11.87 15.58 -1.47
N PRO A 122 -11.06 16.63 -1.76
CA PRO A 122 -9.70 16.73 -1.25
C PRO A 122 -9.60 16.82 0.27
N ASP A 123 -10.56 17.50 0.92
CA ASP A 123 -10.55 17.67 2.37
C ASP A 123 -10.92 16.36 3.07
N GLY A 124 -11.91 15.63 2.55
CA GLY A 124 -12.24 14.29 3.01
C GLY A 124 -11.12 13.28 2.78
N ARG A 125 -10.42 13.35 1.63
CA ARG A 125 -9.22 12.53 1.36
C ARG A 125 -8.13 12.79 2.42
N LYS A 126 -7.80 14.05 2.68
CA LYS A 126 -6.81 14.42 3.71
C LYS A 126 -7.22 13.93 5.09
N ALA A 127 -8.48 14.15 5.48
CA ALA A 127 -8.99 13.68 6.75
C ALA A 127 -8.91 12.13 6.88
N ALA A 128 -9.17 11.40 5.80
CA ALA A 128 -9.01 9.94 5.78
C ALA A 128 -7.54 9.51 5.91
N ALA A 129 -6.62 10.17 5.20
CA ALA A 129 -5.18 9.93 5.32
C ALA A 129 -4.66 10.22 6.74
N GLU A 130 -5.10 11.32 7.37
CA GLU A 130 -4.74 11.67 8.74
C GLU A 130 -5.23 10.62 9.75
N ARG A 131 -6.47 10.15 9.62
CA ARG A 131 -7.00 9.05 10.46
C ARG A 131 -6.19 7.77 10.29
N PHE A 132 -5.80 7.45 9.05
CA PHE A 132 -4.93 6.30 8.79
C PHE A 132 -3.61 6.42 9.55
N ILE A 133 -2.90 7.52 9.35
CA ILE A 133 -1.59 7.79 9.97
C ILE A 133 -1.70 7.78 11.49
N PHE A 134 -2.76 8.39 12.04
CA PHE A 134 -3.01 8.36 13.48
C PHE A 134 -3.17 6.91 13.99
N SER A 135 -3.92 6.07 13.27
CA SER A 135 -4.11 4.67 13.67
C SER A 135 -2.82 3.84 13.65
N GLN A 136 -1.85 4.18 12.79
CA GLN A 136 -0.58 3.45 12.70
C GLN A 136 0.28 3.60 13.94
N LYS A 137 0.16 4.72 14.68
CA LYS A 137 0.87 4.95 15.94
C LYS A 137 0.63 3.87 16.99
N PHE A 138 -0.46 3.12 16.87
CA PHE A 138 -0.87 2.10 17.84
C PHE A 138 -0.77 0.67 17.28
N ALA A 139 -0.66 0.51 15.95
CA ALA A 139 -0.68 -0.78 15.27
C ALA A 139 0.71 -1.25 14.79
N GLN A 140 1.63 -0.32 14.52
CA GLN A 140 2.96 -0.60 14.01
C GLN A 140 3.96 -0.79 15.15
N ASN A 141 4.07 -2.02 15.65
CA ASN A 141 5.18 -2.46 16.48
C ASN A 141 6.08 -3.39 15.65
N ASP A 142 7.37 -3.09 15.54
CA ASP A 142 8.31 -3.87 14.74
C ASP A 142 8.77 -5.07 15.56
N PRO A 143 8.32 -6.30 15.23
CA PRO A 143 8.70 -7.48 16.00
C PRO A 143 10.20 -7.76 15.91
N TRP A 144 10.93 -7.15 14.98
CA TRP A 144 12.35 -7.34 14.76
C TRP A 144 13.21 -6.20 15.30
N GLU A 145 12.65 -5.05 15.69
CA GLU A 145 13.45 -3.87 16.05
C GLU A 145 14.37 -4.14 17.25
N GLU A 146 13.86 -4.80 18.28
CA GLU A 146 14.66 -5.16 19.46
C GLU A 146 15.78 -6.15 19.11
N ARG A 147 15.45 -7.18 18.31
CA ARG A 147 16.42 -8.19 17.84
C ARG A 147 17.49 -7.55 16.96
N ALA A 148 17.12 -6.65 16.05
CA ALA A 148 18.05 -5.92 15.19
C ALA A 148 18.99 -4.99 16.00
N LYS A 149 18.52 -4.47 17.14
CA LYS A 149 19.34 -3.70 18.10
C LYS A 149 20.23 -4.57 19.00
N GLY A 150 20.18 -5.89 18.83
CA GLY A 150 21.05 -6.84 19.51
C GLY A 150 20.40 -7.60 20.67
N ALA A 151 19.08 -7.51 20.84
CA ALA A 151 18.39 -8.46 21.71
C ALA A 151 18.63 -9.89 21.19
N GLU A 152 18.86 -10.83 22.11
CA GLU A 152 19.00 -12.26 21.80
C GLU A 152 20.22 -12.65 20.91
N ILE A 153 21.25 -11.80 20.78
CA ILE A 153 22.52 -12.17 20.09
C ILE A 153 23.12 -13.50 20.59
N HIS A 154 22.89 -13.83 21.87
CA HIS A 154 23.36 -15.07 22.48
C HIS A 154 22.80 -16.34 21.80
N GLU A 155 21.61 -16.29 21.18
CA GLU A 155 21.02 -17.42 20.44
C GLU A 155 21.84 -17.81 19.20
N PHE A 156 22.58 -16.87 18.63
CA PHE A 156 23.37 -17.05 17.41
C PHE A 156 24.87 -17.18 17.68
N THR A 157 25.27 -17.31 18.95
CA THR A 157 26.67 -17.54 19.31
C THR A 157 27.05 -18.97 18.91
N PRO A 158 28.03 -19.15 18.00
CA PRO A 158 28.44 -20.48 17.56
C PRO A 158 28.88 -21.35 18.75
N ILE A 159 28.41 -22.60 18.81
CA ILE A 159 28.87 -23.54 19.83
C ILE A 159 30.39 -23.71 19.68
N LYS A 160 31.11 -23.58 20.80
CA LYS A 160 32.56 -23.71 20.85
C LYS A 160 32.96 -25.11 20.32
N LYS A 161 33.67 -25.16 19.19
CA LYS A 161 34.26 -26.41 18.70
C LYS A 161 35.29 -26.88 19.74
N ILE A 162 35.03 -28.03 20.34
CA ILE A 162 36.01 -28.73 21.16
C ILE A 162 36.90 -29.48 20.17
N SER A 163 38.17 -29.06 20.08
CA SER A 163 39.24 -29.74 19.33
C SER A 163 39.87 -30.84 20.16
#